data_AF-A0A7X0VAD7-F1
#
_entry.id   AF-A0A7X0VAD7-F1
#
_cell.length_a   1.000
_cell.length_b   1.000
_cell.length_c   1.000
_cell.angle_alpha   90.00
_cell.angle_beta   90.00
_cell.angle_gamma   90.00
#
_symmetry.space_group_name_H-M   'P 1'
#
loop_
_entity.id
_entity.type
_entity.pdbx_description
1 polymer ?
#
loop_
_entity_poly.entity_id
_entity_poly.type
_entity_poly.pdbx_seq_one_letter_code
_entity_poly.pdbx_strand_id
1 'polypeptide(L)'
;MTSSVPAATTPLSAALRDGTRAEHEDAESSGFVTDLVAGRAPAWQYAAYLRRLRAVYGALEAAVHDHRAHPALAAVHDEDLRRAAALDADVAHWSGSTQGPSTASGSSAATAYAARIDAARRRPHLLVAHHYTRYLGDLSGGRILADALRRGYARHGLDRGGLAFYDFAAIPKPVPYKRGYRDRLDAIALTRAEQDEVVAEARVAFRLNRAVFDEVAALHDDEQRVALRR
;
A
#
# COMPACT_ATOMS: atom_id res chain seq x y z
N MET A 1 44.19 4.36 1.39
CA MET A 1 43.52 3.18 1.99
C MET A 1 42.06 3.23 1.59
N THR A 2 41.67 2.50 0.55
CA THR A 2 40.26 2.37 0.13
C THR A 2 39.60 1.34 1.03
N SER A 3 38.86 1.80 2.05
CA SER A 3 38.07 0.92 2.90
C SER A 3 36.93 0.34 2.06
N SER A 4 37.01 -0.95 1.74
CA SER A 4 35.96 -1.67 1.02
C SER A 4 34.79 -1.91 1.96
N VAL A 5 33.69 -1.17 1.79
CA VAL A 5 32.45 -1.44 2.50
C VAL A 5 31.92 -2.82 2.05
N PRO A 6 31.61 -3.75 2.97
CA PRO A 6 31.16 -5.08 2.59
C PRO A 6 29.80 -5.02 1.89
N ALA A 7 29.71 -5.70 0.74
CA ALA A 7 28.45 -5.93 0.03
C ALA A 7 27.52 -6.85 0.84
N ALA A 8 26.22 -6.70 0.66
CA ALA A 8 25.25 -7.61 1.26
C ALA A 8 25.38 -9.02 0.69
N THR A 9 25.36 -10.05 1.54
CA THR A 9 25.47 -11.46 1.14
C THR A 9 24.12 -12.15 0.93
N THR A 10 23.04 -11.58 1.48
CA THR A 10 21.66 -12.05 1.30
C THR A 10 20.96 -11.17 0.26
N PRO A 11 20.30 -11.74 -0.76
CA PRO A 11 19.53 -10.97 -1.73
C PRO A 11 18.49 -10.06 -1.07
N LEU A 12 18.34 -8.83 -1.56
CA LEU A 12 17.45 -7.83 -0.97
C LEU A 12 16.00 -8.32 -0.88
N SER A 13 15.53 -9.04 -1.89
CA SER A 13 14.16 -9.58 -1.91
C SER A 13 13.92 -10.59 -0.78
N ALA A 14 14.91 -11.42 -0.46
CA ALA A 14 14.85 -12.36 0.66
C ALA A 14 14.95 -11.62 2.00
N ALA A 15 15.86 -10.65 2.11
CA ALA A 15 16.02 -9.83 3.31
C ALA A 15 14.74 -9.04 3.65
N LEU A 16 14.07 -8.48 2.64
CA LEU A 16 12.77 -7.81 2.77
C LEU A 16 11.68 -8.78 3.22
N ARG A 17 11.52 -9.92 2.53
CA ARG A 17 10.50 -10.93 2.86
C ARG A 17 10.64 -11.41 4.31
N ASP A 18 11.85 -11.82 4.69
CA ASP A 18 12.09 -12.41 6.00
C ASP A 18 12.06 -11.32 7.10
N GLY A 19 12.57 -10.13 6.76
CA GLY A 19 12.63 -8.98 7.65
C GLY A 19 11.27 -8.38 8.00
N THR A 20 10.27 -8.49 7.13
CA THR A 20 8.93 -7.89 7.34
C THR A 20 7.82 -8.91 7.58
N ARG A 21 8.16 -10.18 7.82
CA ARG A 21 7.16 -11.26 7.95
C ARG A 21 6.17 -10.99 9.09
N ALA A 22 6.66 -10.60 10.26
CA ALA A 22 5.80 -10.34 11.41
C ALA A 22 4.83 -9.18 11.12
N GLU A 23 5.33 -8.07 10.55
CA GLU A 23 4.48 -6.93 10.23
C GLU A 23 3.47 -7.22 9.10
N HIS A 24 3.78 -8.14 8.19
CA HIS A 24 2.85 -8.63 7.18
C HIS A 24 1.71 -9.45 7.80
N GLU A 25 2.03 -10.42 8.66
CA GLU A 25 1.05 -11.24 9.39
C GLU A 25 0.13 -10.36 10.29
N ASP A 26 0.72 -9.37 10.96
CA ASP A 26 -0.03 -8.39 11.74
C ASP A 26 -0.95 -7.53 10.87
N ALA A 27 -0.52 -7.12 9.67
CA ALA A 27 -1.36 -6.30 8.78
C ALA A 27 -2.60 -7.08 8.28
N GLU A 28 -2.42 -8.36 7.91
CA GLU A 28 -3.50 -9.22 7.41
C GLU A 28 -4.55 -9.56 8.47
N SER A 29 -4.15 -9.61 9.74
CA SER A 29 -5.05 -9.87 10.88
C SER A 29 -5.78 -8.64 11.42
N SER A 30 -5.63 -7.47 10.77
CA SER A 30 -6.36 -6.27 11.20
C SER A 30 -7.88 -6.44 11.10
N GLY A 31 -8.61 -5.88 12.08
CA GLY A 31 -10.07 -6.01 12.17
C GLY A 31 -10.77 -5.46 10.92
N PHE A 32 -10.34 -4.29 10.44
CA PHE A 32 -10.86 -3.70 9.21
C PHE A 32 -10.66 -4.60 7.99
N VAL A 33 -9.47 -5.18 7.78
CA VAL A 33 -9.23 -6.08 6.64
C VAL A 33 -10.10 -7.33 6.74
N THR A 34 -10.25 -7.87 7.95
CA THR A 34 -11.12 -9.03 8.21
C THR A 34 -12.58 -8.73 7.85
N ASP A 35 -13.11 -7.57 8.28
CA ASP A 35 -14.48 -7.15 7.97
C ASP A 35 -14.66 -6.80 6.48
N LEU A 36 -13.64 -6.21 5.85
CA LEU A 36 -13.65 -5.89 4.44
C LEU A 36 -13.74 -7.15 3.57
N VAL A 37 -12.90 -8.14 3.83
CA VAL A 37 -12.89 -9.44 3.13
C VAL A 37 -14.19 -10.21 3.35
N ALA A 38 -14.78 -10.10 4.55
CA ALA A 38 -16.05 -10.73 4.86
C ALA A 38 -17.27 -9.98 4.30
N GLY A 39 -17.10 -8.80 3.70
CA GLY A 39 -18.21 -7.96 3.23
C GLY A 39 -19.05 -7.35 4.34
N ARG A 40 -18.49 -7.22 5.55
CA ARG A 40 -19.16 -6.61 6.72
C ARG A 40 -18.88 -5.13 6.86
N ALA A 41 -17.76 -4.65 6.33
CA ALA A 41 -17.48 -3.22 6.30
C ALA A 41 -18.53 -2.49 5.44
N PRO A 42 -19.08 -1.34 5.88
CA PRO A 42 -19.99 -0.56 5.06
C PRO A 42 -19.26 0.16 3.93
N ALA A 43 -19.98 0.45 2.83
CA ALA A 43 -19.42 1.09 1.63
C ALA A 43 -18.73 2.43 1.91
N TRP A 44 -19.26 3.23 2.84
CA TRP A 44 -18.64 4.50 3.24
C TRP A 44 -17.27 4.30 3.91
N GLN A 45 -17.08 3.20 4.65
CA GLN A 45 -15.82 2.87 5.33
C GLN A 45 -14.78 2.42 4.31
N TYR A 46 -15.18 1.63 3.30
CA TYR A 46 -14.32 1.29 2.18
C TYR A 46 -13.92 2.55 1.37
N ALA A 47 -14.85 3.46 1.10
CA ALA A 47 -14.55 4.75 0.48
C ALA A 47 -13.53 5.57 1.30
N ALA A 48 -13.64 5.54 2.63
CA ALA A 48 -12.71 6.20 3.54
C ALA A 48 -11.29 5.60 3.46
N TYR A 49 -11.19 4.28 3.31
CA TYR A 49 -9.92 3.59 3.06
C TYR A 49 -9.31 3.99 1.72
N LEU A 50 -10.08 4.00 0.63
CA LEU A 50 -9.59 4.36 -0.70
C LEU A 50 -9.03 5.78 -0.77
N ARG A 51 -9.69 6.76 -0.12
CA ARG A 51 -9.16 8.14 -0.02
C ARG A 51 -7.80 8.21 0.68
N ARG A 52 -7.60 7.39 1.72
CA ARG A 52 -6.33 7.30 2.46
C ARG A 52 -5.23 6.68 1.61
N LEU A 53 -5.54 5.58 0.91
CA LEU A 53 -4.63 5.02 -0.07
C LEU A 53 -4.27 6.05 -1.14
N ARG A 54 -5.24 6.80 -1.67
CA ARG A 54 -4.97 7.80 -2.72
C ARG A 54 -3.94 8.85 -2.30
N ALA A 55 -3.97 9.30 -1.05
CA ALA A 55 -2.97 10.19 -0.50
C ALA A 55 -1.57 9.52 -0.44
N VAL A 56 -1.50 8.27 0.04
CA VAL A 56 -0.25 7.51 0.15
C VAL A 56 0.36 7.22 -1.22
N TYR A 57 -0.42 6.70 -2.18
CA TYR A 57 0.05 6.44 -3.54
C TYR A 57 0.42 7.72 -4.29
N GLY A 58 -0.31 8.81 -4.07
CA GLY A 58 0.06 10.11 -4.62
C GLY A 58 1.46 10.55 -4.18
N ALA A 59 1.76 10.44 -2.88
CA ALA A 59 3.08 10.74 -2.34
C ALA A 59 4.16 9.77 -2.86
N LEU A 60 3.88 8.46 -2.86
CA LEU A 60 4.81 7.42 -3.30
C LEU A 60 5.18 7.59 -4.78
N GLU A 61 4.17 7.70 -5.64
CA GLU A 61 4.38 7.81 -7.09
C GLU A 61 5.13 9.09 -7.46
N ALA A 62 4.80 10.22 -6.83
CA ALA A 62 5.55 11.46 -7.03
C ALA A 62 7.01 11.31 -6.58
N ALA A 63 7.25 10.79 -5.37
CA ALA A 63 8.59 10.62 -4.83
C ALA A 63 9.47 9.70 -5.68
N VAL A 64 8.91 8.57 -6.14
CA VAL A 64 9.62 7.60 -7.00
C VAL A 64 9.87 8.19 -8.38
N HIS A 65 8.89 8.89 -8.98
CA HIS A 65 9.08 9.56 -10.26
C HIS A 65 10.19 10.62 -10.20
N ASP A 66 10.20 11.46 -9.18
CA ASP A 66 11.23 12.51 -9.01
C ASP A 66 12.65 11.92 -8.91
N HIS A 67 12.77 10.72 -8.34
CA HIS A 67 14.06 10.05 -8.10
C HIS A 67 14.30 8.85 -9.03
N ARG A 68 13.53 8.71 -10.12
CA ARG A 68 13.59 7.56 -11.04
C ARG A 68 14.98 7.31 -11.67
N ALA A 69 15.83 8.34 -11.72
CA ALA A 69 17.21 8.22 -12.21
C ALA A 69 18.19 7.64 -11.17
N HIS A 70 17.82 7.57 -9.89
CA HIS A 70 18.64 6.93 -8.85
C HIS A 70 18.71 5.41 -9.12
N PRO A 71 19.89 4.77 -9.08
CA PRO A 71 20.04 3.36 -9.50
C PRO A 71 19.07 2.39 -8.81
N ALA A 72 18.88 2.53 -7.51
CA ALA A 72 17.94 1.69 -6.75
C ALA A 72 16.47 1.85 -7.20
N LEU A 73 16.07 3.05 -7.64
CA LEU A 73 14.70 3.29 -8.08
C LEU A 73 14.51 3.01 -9.56
N ALA A 74 15.52 3.23 -10.40
CA ALA A 74 15.50 2.81 -11.80
C ALA A 74 15.23 1.29 -11.93
N ALA A 75 15.67 0.49 -10.96
CA ALA A 75 15.43 -0.95 -10.92
C ALA A 75 13.95 -1.33 -10.66
N VAL A 76 13.18 -0.50 -9.96
CA VAL A 76 11.80 -0.84 -9.54
C VAL A 76 10.72 0.05 -10.15
N HIS A 77 11.08 1.23 -10.66
CA HIS A 77 10.18 2.18 -11.29
C HIS A 77 9.50 1.55 -12.51
N ASP A 78 8.18 1.53 -12.49
CA ASP A 78 7.35 0.98 -13.56
C ASP A 78 6.02 1.76 -13.61
N GLU A 79 5.73 2.35 -14.76
CA GLU A 79 4.49 3.12 -14.97
C GLU A 79 3.26 2.21 -14.91
N ASP A 80 3.40 0.92 -15.26
CA ASP A 80 2.30 -0.06 -15.28
C ASP A 80 1.83 -0.43 -13.86
N LEU A 81 2.63 -0.14 -12.83
CA LEU A 81 2.27 -0.36 -11.44
C LEU A 81 1.44 0.75 -10.84
N ARG A 82 1.46 1.97 -11.41
CA ARG A 82 0.85 3.14 -10.78
C ARG A 82 -0.64 2.97 -10.52
N ARG A 83 -1.10 3.40 -9.35
CA ARG A 83 -2.45 3.20 -8.83
C ARG A 83 -3.22 4.49 -8.57
N ALA A 84 -2.58 5.66 -8.57
CA ALA A 84 -3.24 6.93 -8.25
C ALA A 84 -4.49 7.20 -9.11
N ALA A 85 -4.40 7.03 -10.43
CA ALA A 85 -5.53 7.22 -11.34
C ALA A 85 -6.66 6.21 -11.11
N ALA A 86 -6.31 4.95 -10.83
CA ALA A 86 -7.28 3.91 -10.51
C ALA A 86 -8.00 4.19 -9.17
N LEU A 87 -7.25 4.68 -8.18
CA LEU A 87 -7.80 5.14 -6.90
C LEU A 87 -8.70 6.36 -7.07
N ASP A 88 -8.38 7.30 -7.95
CA ASP A 88 -9.25 8.44 -8.26
C ASP A 88 -10.60 7.98 -8.84
N ALA A 89 -10.58 7.01 -9.77
CA ALA A 89 -11.79 6.42 -10.32
C ALA A 89 -12.63 5.70 -9.25
N ASP A 90 -11.99 4.90 -8.39
CA ASP A 90 -12.70 4.19 -7.32
C ASP A 90 -13.25 5.15 -6.26
N VAL A 91 -12.49 6.17 -5.87
CA VAL A 91 -12.97 7.21 -4.95
C VAL A 91 -14.19 7.92 -5.54
N ALA A 92 -14.17 8.27 -6.83
CA ALA A 92 -15.32 8.90 -7.49
C ALA A 92 -16.55 7.97 -7.49
N HIS A 93 -16.37 6.68 -7.78
CA HIS A 93 -17.44 5.68 -7.75
C HIS A 93 -18.08 5.57 -6.36
N TRP A 94 -17.27 5.45 -5.31
CA TRP A 94 -17.77 5.25 -3.95
C TRP A 94 -18.21 6.54 -3.24
N SER A 95 -17.91 7.72 -3.81
CA SER A 95 -18.27 9.02 -3.22
C SER A 95 -19.77 9.27 -3.13
N GLY A 96 -20.60 8.58 -3.93
CA GLY A 96 -22.07 8.65 -3.83
C GLY A 96 -22.68 7.82 -2.70
N SER A 97 -21.91 6.94 -2.04
CA SER A 97 -22.39 6.05 -0.97
C SER A 97 -22.38 6.72 0.41
N THR A 98 -22.87 7.97 0.50
CA THR A 98 -22.66 8.92 1.61
C THR A 98 -23.48 8.67 2.89
N GLN A 99 -24.05 7.48 3.09
CA GLN A 99 -24.75 7.18 4.35
C GLN A 99 -23.76 6.75 5.45
N GLY A 100 -22.94 7.71 5.91
CA GLY A 100 -21.96 7.51 6.97
C GLY A 100 -21.47 8.85 7.55
N PRO A 101 -20.63 8.84 8.60
CA PRO A 101 -20.06 10.05 9.18
C PRO A 101 -19.30 10.87 8.13
N SER A 102 -19.29 12.20 8.28
CA SER A 102 -18.59 13.09 7.36
C SER A 102 -17.13 12.64 7.19
N THR A 103 -16.82 12.13 6.00
CA THR A 103 -15.46 11.71 5.67
C THR A 103 -14.56 12.86 5.25
N ALA A 104 -15.03 14.10 5.45
CA ALA A 104 -14.30 15.34 5.19
C ALA A 104 -13.20 15.60 6.24
N SER A 105 -13.22 14.90 7.38
CA SER A 105 -12.15 14.94 8.37
C SER A 105 -10.88 14.32 7.78
N GLY A 106 -9.78 15.08 7.74
CA GLY A 106 -8.49 14.62 7.25
C GLY A 106 -8.00 13.34 7.94
N SER A 107 -7.08 12.61 7.31
CA SER A 107 -6.51 11.38 7.85
C SER A 107 -5.13 11.65 8.44
N SER A 108 -4.99 11.50 9.76
CA SER A 108 -3.70 11.62 10.45
C SER A 108 -2.75 10.49 10.04
N ALA A 109 -3.27 9.27 9.90
CA ALA A 109 -2.49 8.10 9.51
C ALA A 109 -1.96 8.22 8.06
N ALA A 110 -2.81 8.61 7.11
CA ALA A 110 -2.37 8.81 5.72
C ALA A 110 -1.41 10.00 5.59
N THR A 111 -1.63 11.08 6.35
CA THR A 111 -0.72 12.23 6.41
C THR A 111 0.65 11.82 6.94
N ALA A 112 0.70 11.06 8.03
CA ALA A 112 1.94 10.54 8.60
C ALA A 112 2.69 9.62 7.63
N TYR A 113 1.96 8.79 6.89
CA TYR A 113 2.56 7.92 5.87
C TYR A 113 3.13 8.75 4.71
N ALA A 114 2.34 9.65 4.13
CA ALA A 114 2.83 10.56 3.08
C ALA A 114 4.06 11.37 3.53
N ALA A 115 4.06 11.85 4.78
CA ALA A 115 5.21 12.55 5.36
C ALA A 115 6.45 11.65 5.51
N ARG A 116 6.29 10.37 5.87
CA ARG A 116 7.42 9.42 5.93
C ARG A 116 8.02 9.17 4.55
N ILE A 117 7.17 9.04 3.52
CA ILE A 117 7.60 8.91 2.12
C ILE A 117 8.38 10.15 1.69
N ASP A 118 7.88 11.35 2.00
CA ASP A 118 8.59 12.59 1.69
C ASP A 118 9.96 12.66 2.40
N ALA A 119 10.01 12.29 3.69
CA ALA A 119 11.27 12.22 4.43
C ALA A 119 12.26 11.20 3.83
N ALA A 120 11.78 10.09 3.25
CA ALA A 120 12.60 9.08 2.60
C ALA A 120 13.27 9.59 1.30
N ARG A 121 12.78 10.67 0.68
CA ARG A 121 13.41 11.29 -0.50
C ARG A 121 14.85 11.75 -0.23
N ARG A 122 15.19 12.07 1.02
CA ARG A 122 16.57 12.44 1.42
C ARG A 122 17.57 11.29 1.27
N ARG A 123 17.09 10.05 1.21
CA ARG A 123 17.88 8.82 1.03
C ARG A 123 17.12 7.92 0.05
N PRO A 124 17.21 8.16 -1.27
CA PRO A 124 16.27 7.62 -2.25
C PRO A 124 16.18 6.09 -2.30
N HIS A 125 17.22 5.35 -1.90
CA HIS A 125 17.14 3.89 -1.78
C HIS A 125 16.05 3.42 -0.81
N LEU A 126 15.70 4.24 0.20
CA LEU A 126 14.62 3.94 1.14
C LEU A 126 13.24 3.95 0.48
N LEU A 127 13.05 4.64 -0.65
CA LEU A 127 11.78 4.62 -1.38
C LEU A 127 11.48 3.24 -1.98
N VAL A 128 12.50 2.39 -2.18
CA VAL A 128 12.33 0.97 -2.57
C VAL A 128 11.51 0.21 -1.54
N ALA A 129 11.66 0.53 -0.25
CA ALA A 129 10.93 -0.13 0.83
C ALA A 129 9.42 0.12 0.76
N HIS A 130 9.02 1.37 0.51
CA HIS A 130 7.62 1.77 0.32
C HIS A 130 7.03 1.17 -0.95
N HIS A 131 7.79 1.23 -2.05
CA HIS A 131 7.41 0.65 -3.34
C HIS A 131 7.18 -0.86 -3.24
N TYR A 132 8.12 -1.59 -2.61
CA TYR A 132 8.02 -3.02 -2.33
C TYR A 132 6.77 -3.34 -1.50
N THR A 133 6.61 -2.64 -0.36
CA THR A 133 5.53 -2.93 0.60
C THR A 133 4.15 -2.76 -0.03
N ARG A 134 3.96 -1.71 -0.84
CA ARG A 134 2.69 -1.46 -1.52
C ARG A 134 2.48 -2.39 -2.71
N TYR A 135 3.31 -2.30 -3.75
CA TYR A 135 3.02 -2.93 -5.04
C TYR A 135 3.13 -4.46 -5.03
N LEU A 136 4.09 -5.06 -4.32
CA LEU A 136 4.11 -6.53 -4.21
C LEU A 136 2.95 -7.05 -3.34
N GLY A 137 2.52 -6.28 -2.35
CA GLY A 137 1.32 -6.57 -1.58
C GLY A 137 0.07 -6.58 -2.47
N ASP A 138 -0.12 -5.53 -3.25
CA ASP A 138 -1.27 -5.40 -4.17
C ASP A 138 -1.31 -6.55 -5.20
N LEU A 139 -0.16 -6.90 -5.78
CA LEU A 139 -0.05 -8.01 -6.74
C LEU A 139 -0.15 -9.41 -6.09
N SER A 140 -0.19 -9.51 -4.77
CA SER A 140 -0.30 -10.77 -4.03
C SER A 140 -1.70 -10.98 -3.47
N GLY A 141 -2.24 -10.01 -2.76
CA GLY A 141 -3.58 -10.09 -2.15
C GLY A 141 -4.69 -9.46 -2.99
N GLY A 142 -4.37 -8.58 -3.95
CA GLY A 142 -5.35 -7.71 -4.61
C GLY A 142 -6.46 -8.47 -5.34
N ARG A 143 -6.15 -9.61 -5.98
CA ARG A 143 -7.17 -10.40 -6.67
C ARG A 143 -8.14 -11.08 -5.70
N ILE A 144 -7.62 -11.63 -4.60
CA ILE A 144 -8.44 -12.25 -3.54
C ILE A 144 -9.35 -11.19 -2.92
N LEU A 145 -8.79 -10.01 -2.62
CA LEU A 145 -9.54 -8.90 -2.05
C LEU A 145 -10.60 -8.37 -3.04
N ALA A 146 -10.27 -8.20 -4.32
CA ALA A 146 -11.21 -7.80 -5.35
C ALA A 146 -12.39 -8.80 -5.48
N ASP A 147 -12.10 -10.11 -5.47
CA ASP A 147 -13.14 -11.13 -5.55
C ASP A 147 -14.03 -11.15 -4.29
N ALA A 148 -13.44 -10.93 -3.10
CA ALA A 148 -14.18 -10.78 -1.87
C ALA A 148 -15.10 -9.55 -1.89
N LEU A 149 -14.59 -8.41 -2.34
CA LEU A 149 -15.33 -7.17 -2.47
C LEU A 149 -16.49 -7.29 -3.46
N ARG A 150 -16.26 -7.91 -4.63
CA ARG A 150 -17.32 -8.19 -5.62
C ARG A 150 -18.49 -8.95 -5.01
N ARG A 151 -18.22 -9.94 -4.15
CA ARG A 151 -19.26 -10.73 -3.48
C ARG A 151 -19.94 -9.93 -2.36
N GLY A 152 -19.15 -9.33 -1.48
CA GLY A 152 -19.66 -8.63 -0.29
C GLY A 152 -20.48 -7.40 -0.62
N TYR A 153 -20.11 -6.69 -1.68
CA TYR A 153 -20.71 -5.41 -2.04
C TYR A 153 -21.53 -5.46 -3.34
N ALA A 154 -21.87 -6.65 -3.85
CA ALA A 154 -22.67 -6.81 -5.08
C ALA A 154 -23.97 -5.99 -5.08
N ARG A 155 -24.59 -5.80 -3.91
CA ARG A 155 -25.84 -5.04 -3.73
C ARG A 155 -25.62 -3.52 -3.61
N HIS A 156 -24.36 -3.07 -3.58
CA HIS A 156 -23.97 -1.67 -3.38
C HIS A 156 -23.48 -0.98 -4.68
N GLY A 157 -23.82 -1.50 -5.86
CA GLY A 157 -23.55 -0.83 -7.15
C GLY A 157 -22.22 -1.18 -7.84
N LEU A 158 -21.61 -2.31 -7.45
CA LEU A 158 -20.36 -2.82 -8.03
C LEU A 158 -20.46 -3.30 -9.49
N ASP A 159 -21.65 -3.33 -10.06
CA ASP A 159 -21.90 -3.66 -11.46
C ASP A 159 -21.34 -2.61 -12.44
N ARG A 160 -20.87 -1.45 -11.94
CA ARG A 160 -20.39 -0.31 -12.75
C ARG A 160 -18.96 0.16 -12.47
N GLY A 161 -18.18 -0.53 -11.64
CA GLY A 161 -16.80 -0.14 -11.30
C GLY A 161 -16.50 -0.21 -9.81
N GLY A 162 -15.51 0.56 -9.34
CA GLY A 162 -15.17 0.67 -7.91
C GLY A 162 -14.10 -0.30 -7.39
N LEU A 163 -13.42 -1.02 -8.29
CA LEU A 163 -12.29 -1.92 -7.99
C LEU A 163 -11.10 -1.74 -8.96
N ALA A 164 -11.03 -0.59 -9.64
CA ALA A 164 -9.95 -0.31 -10.58
C ALA A 164 -8.57 -0.40 -9.92
N PHE A 165 -8.45 -0.07 -8.64
CA PHE A 165 -7.22 -0.17 -7.86
C PHE A 165 -6.57 -1.57 -7.93
N TYR A 166 -7.40 -2.62 -7.92
CA TYR A 166 -6.93 -4.01 -7.95
C TYR A 166 -6.72 -4.55 -9.36
N ASP A 167 -7.09 -3.80 -10.39
CA ASP A 167 -6.90 -4.20 -11.78
C ASP A 167 -5.57 -3.69 -12.34
N PHE A 168 -4.64 -4.61 -12.57
CA PHE A 168 -3.36 -4.33 -13.21
C PHE A 168 -3.42 -4.78 -14.68
N ALA A 169 -4.20 -4.07 -15.50
CA ALA A 169 -4.46 -4.45 -16.89
C ALA A 169 -3.17 -4.65 -17.73
N ALA A 170 -2.15 -3.82 -17.50
CA ALA A 170 -0.84 -3.93 -18.16
C ALA A 170 0.02 -5.10 -17.63
N ILE A 171 -0.37 -5.72 -16.50
CA ILE A 171 0.33 -6.85 -15.86
C ILE A 171 -0.61 -8.07 -15.81
N PRO A 172 -0.94 -8.70 -16.95
CA PRO A 172 -1.90 -9.81 -17.01
C PRO A 172 -1.40 -11.08 -16.31
N LYS A 173 -0.09 -11.19 -16.06
CA LYS A 173 0.54 -12.33 -15.39
C LYS A 173 1.30 -11.89 -14.12
N PRO A 174 0.60 -11.73 -12.98
CA PRO A 174 1.21 -11.25 -11.74
C PRO A 174 2.36 -12.13 -11.22
N VAL A 175 2.25 -13.46 -11.35
CA VAL A 175 3.29 -14.37 -10.81
C VAL A 175 4.64 -14.19 -11.50
N PRO A 176 4.75 -14.25 -12.85
CA PRO A 176 5.98 -13.90 -13.56
C PRO A 176 6.46 -12.47 -13.28
N TYR A 177 5.54 -11.49 -13.24
CA TYR A 177 5.92 -10.10 -12.97
C TYR A 177 6.57 -9.94 -11.59
N LYS A 178 5.96 -10.52 -10.53
CA LYS A 178 6.52 -10.48 -9.17
C LYS A 178 7.86 -11.19 -9.06
N ARG A 179 8.15 -12.18 -9.90
CA ARG A 179 9.47 -12.82 -9.96
C ARG A 179 10.49 -11.83 -10.53
N GLY A 180 10.22 -11.27 -11.70
CA GLY A 180 11.10 -10.27 -12.32
C GLY A 180 11.30 -9.03 -11.45
N TYR A 181 10.27 -8.58 -10.72
CA TYR A 181 10.42 -7.51 -9.73
C TYR A 181 11.44 -7.86 -8.63
N ARG A 182 11.41 -9.08 -8.10
CA ARG A 182 12.38 -9.54 -7.09
C ARG A 182 13.78 -9.69 -7.68
N ASP A 183 13.89 -10.21 -8.90
CA ASP A 183 15.18 -10.30 -9.60
C ASP A 183 15.81 -8.90 -9.76
N ARG A 184 14.99 -7.87 -10.06
CA ARG A 184 15.46 -6.47 -10.12
C ARG A 184 15.85 -5.91 -8.77
N LEU A 185 15.13 -6.24 -7.68
CA LEU A 185 15.55 -5.88 -6.32
C LEU A 185 16.92 -6.48 -5.98
N ASP A 186 17.12 -7.75 -6.31
CA ASP A 186 18.34 -8.49 -6.00
C ASP A 186 19.55 -8.00 -6.80
N ALA A 187 19.31 -7.32 -7.93
CA ALA A 187 20.34 -6.68 -8.74
C ALA A 187 20.75 -5.27 -8.25
N ILE A 188 20.07 -4.69 -7.25
CA ILE A 188 20.43 -3.37 -6.73
C ILE A 188 21.75 -3.48 -5.95
N ALA A 189 22.76 -2.72 -6.38
CA ALA A 189 24.03 -2.63 -5.70
C ALA A 189 23.91 -1.78 -4.42
N LEU A 190 23.52 -2.42 -3.30
CA LEU A 190 23.51 -1.82 -1.96
C LEU A 190 24.68 -2.33 -1.12
N THR A 191 25.24 -1.44 -0.30
CA THR A 191 26.06 -1.86 0.84
C THR A 191 25.20 -2.60 1.86
N ARG A 192 25.82 -3.37 2.75
CA ARG A 192 25.07 -4.04 3.82
C ARG A 192 24.28 -3.06 4.69
N ALA A 193 24.85 -1.90 5.00
CA ALA A 193 24.18 -0.88 5.80
C ALA A 193 22.93 -0.32 5.09
N GLU A 194 23.02 -0.03 3.79
CA GLU A 194 21.87 0.45 3.02
C GLU A 194 20.77 -0.61 2.90
N GLN A 195 21.14 -1.89 2.74
CA GLN A 195 20.17 -2.98 2.75
C GLN A 195 19.44 -3.06 4.11
N ASP A 196 20.18 -2.99 5.21
CA ASP A 196 19.59 -3.03 6.56
C ASP A 196 18.64 -1.85 6.79
N GLU A 197 18.97 -0.66 6.27
CA GLU A 197 18.09 0.51 6.30
C GLU A 197 16.82 0.34 5.46
N VAL A 198 16.92 -0.26 4.26
CA VAL A 198 15.75 -0.55 3.40
C VAL A 198 14.81 -1.54 4.09
N VAL A 199 15.35 -2.58 4.74
CA VAL A 199 14.54 -3.54 5.51
C VAL A 199 13.88 -2.85 6.72
N ALA A 200 14.63 -2.03 7.46
CA ALA A 200 14.08 -1.27 8.58
C ALA A 200 12.96 -0.31 8.12
N GLU A 201 13.14 0.33 6.97
CA GLU A 201 12.14 1.22 6.38
C GLU A 201 10.90 0.45 5.90
N ALA A 202 11.06 -0.76 5.39
CA ALA A 202 9.92 -1.59 4.98
C ALA A 202 9.03 -1.91 6.18
N ARG A 203 9.63 -2.22 7.35
CA ARG A 203 8.89 -2.38 8.61
C ARG A 203 8.12 -1.11 8.99
N VAL A 204 8.73 0.07 8.80
CA VAL A 204 8.04 1.36 9.01
C VAL A 204 6.84 1.49 8.06
N ALA A 205 7.01 1.17 6.77
CA ALA A 205 5.94 1.22 5.78
C ALA A 205 4.77 0.28 6.13
N PHE A 206 5.05 -0.93 6.63
CA PHE A 206 4.01 -1.84 7.11
C PHE A 206 3.28 -1.28 8.34
N ARG A 207 4.00 -0.74 9.34
CA ARG A 207 3.37 -0.13 10.54
C ARG A 207 2.49 1.07 10.18
N LEU A 208 2.94 1.92 9.26
CA LEU A 208 2.14 3.05 8.76
C LEU A 208 0.91 2.58 7.99
N ASN A 209 1.04 1.50 7.21
CA ASN A 209 -0.10 0.89 6.55
C ASN A 209 -1.11 0.32 7.56
N ARG A 210 -0.64 -0.31 8.63
CA ARG A 210 -1.49 -0.79 9.72
C ARG A 210 -2.22 0.36 10.42
N ALA A 211 -1.54 1.47 10.68
CA ALA A 211 -2.17 2.67 11.25
C ALA A 211 -3.31 3.22 10.36
N VAL A 212 -3.19 3.11 9.03
CA VAL A 212 -4.29 3.45 8.10
C VAL A 212 -5.49 2.52 8.30
N PHE A 213 -5.25 1.21 8.46
CA PHE A 213 -6.33 0.25 8.75
C PHE A 213 -7.01 0.54 10.09
N ASP A 214 -6.22 0.78 11.14
CA ASP A 214 -6.74 1.05 12.48
C ASP A 214 -7.55 2.37 12.52
N GLU A 215 -7.08 3.42 11.82
CA GLU A 215 -7.82 4.69 11.71
C GLU A 215 -9.16 4.48 10.98
N VAL A 216 -9.20 3.65 9.93
CA VAL A 216 -10.44 3.32 9.21
C VAL A 216 -11.38 2.49 10.07
N ALA A 217 -10.86 1.54 10.85
CA ALA A 217 -11.64 0.73 11.79
C ALA A 217 -12.35 1.63 12.81
N ALA A 218 -11.62 2.57 13.43
CA ALA A 218 -12.13 3.46 14.46
C ALA A 218 -13.30 4.35 13.99
N LEU A 219 -13.36 4.70 12.69
CA LEU A 219 -14.50 5.46 12.14
C LEU A 219 -15.83 4.73 12.33
N HIS A 220 -15.83 3.40 12.26
CA HIS A 220 -17.05 2.60 12.38
C HIS A 220 -17.48 2.47 13.85
N ASP A 221 -16.52 2.28 14.76
CA ASP A 221 -16.79 2.23 16.20
C ASP A 221 -17.42 3.53 16.70
N ASP A 222 -16.95 4.67 16.20
CA ASP A 222 -17.50 5.98 16.55
C ASP A 222 -18.91 6.20 16.00
N GLU A 223 -19.19 5.74 14.77
CA GLU A 223 -20.54 5.77 14.22
C GLU A 223 -21.52 4.92 15.07
N GLN A 224 -21.13 3.70 15.43
CA GLN A 224 -21.95 2.82 16.27
C GLN A 224 -22.20 3.43 17.65
N ARG A 225 -21.18 4.05 18.27
CA ARG A 225 -21.33 4.77 19.55
C ARG A 225 -22.30 5.94 19.46
N VAL A 226 -22.30 6.69 18.36
CA VAL A 226 -23.25 7.80 18.13
C VAL A 226 -24.67 7.28 17.92
N ALA A 227 -24.83 6.19 17.17
CA ALA A 227 -26.13 5.57 16.91
C ALA A 227 -26.80 5.05 18.19
N LEU A 228 -26.04 4.46 19.12
CA LEU A 228 -26.56 3.96 20.40
C LEU A 228 -26.95 5.06 21.40
N ARG A 229 -26.57 6.31 21.15
CA ARG A 229 -26.90 7.48 22.00
C ARG A 229 -28.11 8.27 21.49
N ARG A 230 -28.69 7.88 20.35
CA ARG A 230 -29.90 8.48 19.75
C ARG A 230 -31.11 7.60 20.04
#